data_AF-A0A8T4E4X4-F1
#
_entry.id   AF-A0A8T4E4X4-F1
#
_cell.length_a   1.000
_cell.length_b   1.000
_cell.length_c   1.000
_cell.angle_alpha   90.00
_cell.angle_beta   90.00
_cell.angle_gamma   90.00
#
_symmetry.space_group_name_H-M   'P 1'
#
loop_
_entity.id
_entity.type
_entity.pdbx_description
1 polymer ?
#
loop_
_entity_poly.entity_id
_entity_poly.type
_entity_poly.pdbx_seq_one_letter_code
_entity_poly.pdbx_strand_id
1 'polypeptide(L)'
;MIHLKVTRGGKERVVFLHPKVREILGLSCMGKSGLILSTDAGEKYDKRTIQQIVKNASRKAGIRKKTTPHTLRHSFATHLLEGGADIRYIQQFLGHKDLRTTQVYTHVANKEIANLSALL
;
A
#
# COMPACT_ATOMS: atom_id res chain seq x y z
N MET A 1 8.58 -12.05 -0.33
CA MET A 1 7.74 -11.83 0.87
C MET A 1 8.52 -10.90 1.79
N ILE A 2 7.89 -9.87 2.37
CA ILE A 2 8.54 -9.02 3.39
C ILE A 2 7.88 -9.27 4.74
N HIS A 3 8.70 -9.42 5.77
CA HIS A 3 8.28 -9.40 7.16
C HIS A 3 8.32 -7.97 7.68
N LEU A 4 7.14 -7.39 7.94
CA LEU A 4 7.02 -6.10 8.60
C LEU A 4 7.03 -6.31 10.11
N LYS A 5 8.16 -5.99 10.74
CA LYS A 5 8.26 -5.88 12.20
C LYS A 5 7.68 -4.54 12.64
N VAL A 6 6.52 -4.55 13.29
CA VAL A 6 5.89 -3.34 13.84
C VAL A 6 6.26 -3.20 15.31
N THR A 7 6.74 -2.01 15.70
CA THR A 7 7.29 -1.73 17.04
C THR A 7 6.25 -1.46 18.13
N ARG A 8 4.96 -1.71 17.91
CA ARG A 8 3.95 -1.57 18.98
C ARG A 8 2.83 -2.59 18.84
N GLY A 9 2.79 -3.55 19.77
CA GLY A 9 1.75 -4.58 19.89
C GLY A 9 2.10 -5.98 19.36
N GLY A 10 3.37 -6.26 19.01
CA GLY A 10 3.89 -7.61 18.77
C GLY A 10 3.38 -8.35 17.52
N LYS A 11 2.49 -7.72 16.72
CA LYS A 11 1.93 -8.37 15.53
C LYS A 11 2.86 -8.18 14.34
N GLU A 12 3.73 -9.17 14.10
CA GLU A 12 4.42 -9.31 12.82
C GLU A 12 3.42 -9.50 11.69
N ARG A 13 3.73 -8.93 10.52
CA ARG A 13 2.88 -9.06 9.34
C ARG A 13 3.70 -9.45 8.16
N VAL A 14 3.11 -10.31 7.37
CA VAL A 14 3.68 -10.81 6.14
C VAL A 14 2.96 -10.12 4.99
N VAL A 15 3.72 -9.43 4.14
CA VAL A 15 3.20 -8.76 2.95
C VAL A 15 3.86 -9.37 1.73
N PHE A 16 3.05 -9.80 0.77
CA PHE A 16 3.53 -10.26 -0.52
C PHE A 16 3.95 -9.05 -1.36
N LEU A 17 5.20 -9.06 -1.80
CA LEU A 17 5.68 -8.13 -2.82
C LEU A 17 5.50 -8.74 -4.21
N HIS A 18 4.96 -7.94 -5.12
CA HIS A 18 4.96 -8.21 -6.54
C HIS A 18 6.40 -8.40 -7.06
N PRO A 19 6.67 -9.35 -7.98
CA PRO A 19 8.03 -9.64 -8.47
C PRO A 19 8.79 -8.40 -8.96
N LYS A 20 8.12 -7.54 -9.74
CA LYS A 20 8.68 -6.28 -10.23
C LYS A 20 9.17 -5.33 -9.12
N VAL A 21 8.49 -5.31 -7.96
CA VAL A 21 8.94 -4.50 -6.82
C VAL A 21 10.19 -5.08 -6.18
N ARG A 22 10.31 -6.42 -6.13
CA ARG A 22 11.52 -7.07 -5.62
C ARG A 22 12.72 -6.77 -6.52
N GLU A 23 12.51 -6.80 -7.83
CA GLU A 23 13.51 -6.45 -8.83
C GLU A 23 13.97 -4.99 -8.68
N ILE A 24 13.04 -4.03 -8.63
CA ILE A 24 13.34 -2.60 -8.45
C ILE A 24 14.12 -2.35 -7.15
N LEU A 25 13.77 -3.05 -6.07
CA LEU A 25 14.44 -2.89 -4.78
C LEU A 25 15.77 -3.68 -4.70
N GLY A 26 16.18 -4.38 -5.76
CA GLY A 26 17.37 -5.23 -5.75
C GLY A 26 17.32 -6.30 -4.65
N LEU A 27 16.11 -6.75 -4.30
CA LEU A 27 15.88 -7.73 -3.23
C LEU A 27 16.12 -9.15 -3.77
N SER A 28 17.39 -9.46 -4.02
CA SER A 28 17.91 -10.80 -4.27
C SER A 28 17.99 -11.54 -2.94
N CYS A 29 16.87 -12.13 -2.51
CA CYS A 29 16.68 -13.16 -1.48
C CYS A 29 17.80 -13.40 -0.42
N MET A 30 17.38 -13.28 0.85
CA MET A 30 17.96 -13.76 2.13
C MET A 30 19.04 -12.92 2.82
N GLY A 31 18.74 -12.50 4.07
CA GLY A 31 19.76 -12.12 5.07
C GLY A 31 19.92 -10.64 5.40
N LYS A 32 19.37 -9.69 4.63
CA LYS A 32 19.49 -8.26 4.97
C LYS A 32 18.59 -7.89 6.15
N SER A 33 19.16 -7.89 7.35
CA SER A 33 18.62 -7.21 8.53
C SER A 33 19.01 -5.73 8.46
N GLY A 34 18.03 -4.83 8.40
CA GLY A 34 18.30 -3.39 8.31
C GLY A 34 17.25 -2.63 7.51
N LEU A 35 17.58 -1.39 7.14
CA LEU A 35 16.73 -0.55 6.31
C LEU A 35 16.76 -1.04 4.86
N ILE A 36 15.59 -1.38 4.32
CA ILE A 36 15.44 -1.72 2.89
C ILE A 36 15.53 -0.46 2.02
N LEU A 37 15.05 0.67 2.55
CA LEU A 37 15.11 1.99 1.92
C LEU A 37 15.84 2.93 2.87
N SER A 38 16.92 3.54 2.39
CA SER A 38 17.72 4.50 3.14
C SER A 38 17.95 5.77 2.33
N THR A 39 18.24 6.86 3.03
CA THR A 39 18.80 8.07 2.43
C THR A 39 20.21 7.79 1.89
N ASP A 40 20.78 8.73 1.15
CA ASP A 40 22.17 8.65 0.68
C ASP A 40 23.18 8.59 1.84
N ALA A 41 22.79 9.11 3.02
CA ALA A 41 23.55 9.01 4.27
C ALA A 41 23.38 7.65 5.00
N GLY A 42 22.59 6.71 4.45
CA GLY A 42 22.32 5.41 5.06
C GLY A 42 21.25 5.42 6.16
N GLU A 43 20.52 6.53 6.32
CA GLU A 43 19.54 6.70 7.40
C GLU A 43 18.12 6.36 6.96
N LYS A 44 17.21 6.21 7.93
CA LYS A 44 15.79 5.98 7.65
C LYS A 44 15.15 7.26 7.13
N TYR A 45 14.33 7.15 6.08
CA TYR A 45 13.49 8.26 5.65
C TYR A 45 12.48 8.69 6.70
N ASP A 46 12.40 10.00 6.93
CA ASP A 46 11.30 10.62 7.64
C ASP A 46 9.98 10.52 6.89
N LYS A 47 8.88 10.48 7.66
CA LYS A 47 7.52 10.44 7.12
C LYS A 47 7.25 11.58 6.13
N ARG A 48 7.73 12.79 6.45
CA ARG A 48 7.57 13.98 5.59
C ARG A 48 8.28 13.80 4.25
N THR A 49 9.48 13.22 4.26
CA THR A 49 10.27 12.97 3.04
C THR A 49 9.54 11.97 2.14
N ILE A 50 9.02 10.87 2.70
CA ILE A 50 8.22 9.91 1.93
C ILE A 50 6.97 10.55 1.32
N GLN A 51 6.25 11.39 2.09
CA GLN A 51 5.09 12.12 1.57
C GLN A 51 5.48 13.05 0.40
N GLN A 52 6.62 13.74 0.51
CA GLN A 52 7.10 14.64 -0.52
C GLN A 52 7.56 13.88 -1.78
N ILE A 53 8.22 12.72 -1.62
CA ILE A 53 8.59 11.85 -2.74
C ILE A 53 7.34 11.43 -3.51
N VAL A 54 6.30 10.93 -2.83
CA VAL A 54 5.03 10.54 -3.47
C VAL A 54 4.36 11.73 -4.16
N LYS A 55 4.32 12.90 -3.53
CA LYS A 55 3.76 14.12 -4.11
C LYS A 55 4.51 14.53 -5.39
N ASN A 56 5.84 14.52 -5.35
CA ASN A 56 6.69 14.87 -6.48
C ASN A 56 6.52 13.88 -7.64
N ALA A 57 6.48 12.58 -7.35
CA ALA A 57 6.25 11.54 -8.34
C ALA A 57 4.87 11.70 -9.02
N SER A 58 3.84 11.99 -8.22
CA SER A 58 2.47 12.20 -8.74
C SER A 58 2.39 13.41 -9.66
N ARG A 59 3.08 14.51 -9.31
CA ARG A 59 3.19 15.69 -10.18
C ARG A 59 3.93 15.37 -11.48
N LYS A 60 5.04 14.63 -11.42
CA LYS A 60 5.80 14.21 -12.61
C LYS A 60 4.96 13.30 -13.53
N ALA A 61 4.09 12.48 -12.95
CA ALA A 61 3.15 11.62 -13.68
C ALA A 61 1.91 12.36 -14.21
N GLY A 62 1.79 13.68 -14.03
CA GLY A 62 0.63 14.46 -14.49
C GLY A 62 -0.64 14.27 -13.67
N ILE A 63 -0.56 13.63 -12.50
CA ILE A 63 -1.72 13.37 -11.63
C ILE A 63 -2.11 14.66 -10.90
N ARG A 64 -3.27 15.21 -11.27
CA ARG A 64 -3.80 16.46 -10.66
C ARG A 64 -4.40 16.24 -9.27
N LYS A 65 -4.83 15.02 -8.96
CA LYS A 65 -5.43 14.67 -7.66
C LYS A 65 -4.36 14.67 -6.56
N LYS A 66 -4.74 15.10 -5.36
CA LYS A 66 -3.88 15.02 -4.18
C LYS A 66 -3.54 13.57 -3.87
N THR A 67 -2.28 13.20 -4.09
CA THR A 67 -1.79 11.84 -3.91
C THR A 67 -0.83 11.78 -2.73
N THR A 68 -1.11 10.87 -1.81
CA THR A 68 -0.33 10.64 -0.58
C THR A 68 -0.08 9.14 -0.43
N PRO A 69 0.84 8.71 0.46
CA PRO A 69 1.01 7.29 0.76
C PRO A 69 -0.30 6.61 1.19
N HIS A 70 -1.18 7.33 1.90
CA HIS A 70 -2.48 6.79 2.30
C HIS A 70 -3.42 6.62 1.11
N THR A 71 -3.42 7.57 0.16
CA THR A 71 -4.18 7.45 -1.09
C THR A 71 -3.74 6.23 -1.90
N LEU A 72 -2.43 5.98 -2.03
CA LEU A 72 -1.92 4.79 -2.73
C LEU A 72 -2.33 3.48 -2.05
N ARG A 73 -2.28 3.46 -0.70
CA ARG A 73 -2.76 2.30 0.08
C ARG A 73 -4.25 2.05 -0.13
N HIS A 74 -5.05 3.12 -0.20
CA HIS A 74 -6.48 3.03 -0.48
C HIS A 74 -6.74 2.46 -1.87
N SER A 75 -6.09 3.01 -2.91
CA SER A 75 -6.21 2.50 -4.28
C SER A 75 -5.82 1.01 -4.38
N PHE A 76 -4.73 0.61 -3.71
CA PHE A 76 -4.33 -0.80 -3.66
C PHE A 76 -5.40 -1.69 -3.01
N ALA A 77 -5.99 -1.26 -1.89
CA ALA A 77 -7.04 -2.00 -1.21
C ALA A 77 -8.31 -2.13 -2.07
N THR A 78 -8.71 -1.03 -2.72
CA THR A 78 -9.85 -1.00 -3.64
C THR A 78 -9.64 -1.94 -4.83
N HIS A 79 -8.47 -1.91 -5.48
CA HIS A 79 -8.17 -2.82 -6.59
C HIS A 79 -8.17 -4.29 -6.19
N LEU A 80 -7.70 -4.62 -4.98
CA LEU A 80 -7.81 -6.00 -4.48
C LEU A 80 -9.26 -6.43 -4.32
N LEU A 81 -10.11 -5.54 -3.80
CA LEU A 81 -11.52 -5.82 -3.58
C LEU A 81 -12.28 -5.96 -4.92
N GLU A 82 -12.03 -5.08 -5.88
CA GLU A 82 -12.59 -5.14 -7.25
C GLU A 82 -12.16 -6.42 -7.98
N GLY A 83 -10.92 -6.87 -7.74
CA GLY A 83 -10.42 -8.16 -8.22
C GLY A 83 -11.00 -9.38 -7.49
N GLY A 84 -11.96 -9.19 -6.57
CA GLY A 84 -12.65 -10.27 -5.85
C GLY A 84 -11.91 -10.80 -4.62
N ALA A 85 -10.87 -10.11 -4.12
CA ALA A 85 -10.21 -10.55 -2.90
C ALA A 85 -11.12 -10.38 -1.67
N ASP A 86 -11.13 -11.38 -0.79
CA ASP A 86 -11.91 -11.31 0.46
C ASP A 86 -11.44 -10.13 1.33
N ILE A 87 -12.40 -9.34 1.80
CA ILE A 87 -12.18 -8.20 2.68
C ILE A 87 -11.39 -8.55 3.94
N ARG A 88 -11.52 -9.78 4.47
CA ARG A 88 -10.76 -10.28 5.62
C ARG A 88 -9.28 -10.45 5.29
N TYR A 89 -8.95 -10.92 4.09
CA TYR A 89 -7.55 -10.98 3.63
C TYR A 89 -6.98 -9.57 3.44
N ILE A 90 -7.74 -8.65 2.85
CA ILE A 90 -7.33 -7.25 2.71
C ILE A 90 -7.10 -6.61 4.09
N GLN A 91 -8.01 -6.83 5.05
CA GLN A 91 -7.87 -6.34 6.41
C GLN A 91 -6.61 -6.85 7.10
N GLN A 92 -6.28 -8.14 6.96
CA GLN A 92 -5.06 -8.73 7.52
C GLN A 92 -3.81 -8.18 6.84
N PHE A 93 -3.83 -8.06 5.51
CA PHE A 93 -2.71 -7.57 4.70
C PHE A 93 -2.35 -6.11 5.03
N LEU A 94 -3.36 -5.26 5.17
CA LEU A 94 -3.21 -3.88 5.63
C LEU A 94 -2.98 -3.83 7.16
N GLY A 95 -3.47 -4.85 7.85
CA GLY A 95 -3.49 -5.03 9.28
C GLY A 95 -4.20 -3.88 10.01
N HIS A 96 -5.44 -3.65 9.61
CA HIS A 96 -6.36 -2.81 10.33
C HIS A 96 -6.88 -3.57 11.56
N LYS A 97 -6.83 -2.93 12.73
CA LYS A 97 -7.38 -3.51 13.98
C LYS A 97 -8.91 -3.63 13.94
N ASP A 98 -9.56 -2.77 13.16
CA ASP A 98 -11.02 -2.69 13.03
C ASP A 98 -11.42 -2.95 11.56
N LEU A 99 -12.49 -3.72 11.39
CA LEU A 99 -13.13 -3.94 10.09
C LEU A 99 -13.69 -2.64 9.50
N ARG A 100 -14.13 -1.69 10.35
CA ARG A 100 -14.66 -0.38 9.93
C ARG A 100 -13.68 0.39 9.06
N THR A 101 -12.37 0.29 9.32
CA THR A 101 -11.33 0.97 8.51
C THR A 101 -11.13 0.32 7.13
N THR A 102 -11.62 -0.90 6.94
CA THR A 102 -11.55 -1.66 5.67
C THR A 102 -12.87 -1.58 4.90
N GLN A 103 -14.01 -1.45 5.60
CA GLN A 103 -15.34 -1.24 5.01
C GLN A 103 -15.47 0.11 4.27
N VAL A 104 -14.59 1.09 4.54
CA VAL A 104 -14.53 2.30 3.71
C VAL A 104 -14.22 1.96 2.24
N TYR A 105 -13.51 0.85 1.96
CA TYR A 105 -13.18 0.42 0.60
C TYR A 105 -14.34 -0.22 -0.15
N THR A 106 -15.26 -0.88 0.56
CA THR A 106 -16.43 -1.52 -0.08
C THR A 106 -17.39 -0.47 -0.65
N HIS A 107 -17.51 0.69 -0.02
CA HIS A 107 -18.34 1.77 -0.55
C HIS A 107 -17.81 2.37 -1.85
N VAL A 108 -16.50 2.36 -2.06
CA VAL A 108 -15.87 2.88 -3.30
C VAL A 108 -16.06 1.88 -4.44
N ALA A 109 -15.73 0.61 -4.21
CA ALA A 109 -15.91 -0.45 -5.22
C ALA A 109 -17.38 -0.59 -5.64
N ASN A 110 -18.33 -0.51 -4.70
CA ASN A 110 -19.77 -0.58 -5.02
C ASN A 110 -20.25 0.60 -5.87
N LYS A 111 -19.66 1.79 -5.74
CA LYS A 111 -19.98 2.94 -6.61
C LYS A 111 -19.52 2.71 -8.04
N GLU A 112 -18.37 2.08 -8.24
CA GLU A 112 -17.88 1.77 -9.58
C GLU A 112 -18.75 0.70 -10.26
N ILE A 113 -19.19 -0.33 -9.53
CA ILE A 113 -20.14 -1.33 -10.03
C ILE A 113 -21.50 -0.70 -10.38
N ALA A 114 -22.02 0.18 -9.52
CA ALA A 114 -23.28 0.87 -9.78
C ALA A 114 -23.21 1.76 -11.05
N ASN A 115 -22.07 2.41 -11.29
CA ASN A 115 -21.84 3.18 -12.51
C ASN A 115 -21.74 2.27 -13.75
N LEU A 116 -21.19 1.05 -13.60
CA LEU A 116 -21.14 0.07 -14.69
C LEU A 116 -22.53 -0.45 -15.06
N SER A 117 -23.41 -0.67 -14.08
CA SER A 117 -24.81 -1.07 -14.33
C SER A 117 -25.65 0.03 -14.98
N ALA A 118 -25.24 1.30 -14.87
CA ALA A 118 -25.93 2.42 -15.52
C ALA A 118 -25.52 2.63 -16.99
N LEU A 119 -24.52 1.87 -17.47
CA LEU A 119 -24.04 1.85 -18.85
C LEU A 119 -24.59 0.65 -19.65
N LEU A 120 -25.37 -0.23 -18.99
CA LEU A 120 -26.14 -1.32 -19.58
C LEU A 120 -27.64 -0.95 -19.57
#